data_AF-A0A3D0I081-F1
#
_entry.id   AF-A0A3D0I081-F1
#
_cell.length_a   1.000
_cell.length_b   1.000
_cell.length_c   1.000
_cell.angle_alpha   90.00
_cell.angle_beta   90.00
_cell.angle_gamma   90.00
#
_symmetry.space_group_name_H-M   'P 1'
#
loop_
_entity.id
_entity.type
_entity.pdbx_description
1 polymer ?
#
loop_
_entity_poly.entity_id
_entity_poly.type
_entity_poly.pdbx_seq_one_letter_code
_entity_poly.pdbx_strand_id
1 'polypeptide(L)'
;MTASSPAVLLLDDGELGEARALLEELGTDFVHLRGQSGPAPLPLPRVLLIASARRAVALAQEKSAPGPRSGSPLHPWDAAAQGRGEGRRPVAMVIASEDSPTLRGMLREGGFDVLLRQPVHPTVLRLLVLRALYQGPEKRREERLALGDSVVYRAGPLERRALLVDLSRAGCRLISPYGARRGTRIAVELPSEDGAPLLLEGHVLRSAPAREGASDREVAIGIEFEALSPLARERLEAMVRRRALAAQSADPEPEPQEPAAGPSERRRHPRGSYPRRVQVLEDEASRVLMGRDLSVSGMRIDPHPGLELGADLRLAVYAGMREEPFLLRAKVVRAGPEGAVALRFEDVPEEAARRLEALVAALPPVESLDDGEAGSLGAVVAEILPR
;
A
#
# COMPACT_ATOMS: atom_id res chain seq x y z
N MET A 1 -9.40 42.36 2.25
CA MET A 1 -8.24 41.58 2.73
C MET A 1 -8.11 40.38 1.82
N THR A 2 -7.06 40.30 1.01
CA THR A 2 -6.78 39.12 0.17
C THR A 2 -6.37 37.97 1.09
N ALA A 3 -7.14 36.89 1.11
CA ALA A 3 -6.82 35.72 1.92
C ALA A 3 -5.44 35.18 1.48
N SER A 4 -4.52 35.06 2.42
CA SER A 4 -3.20 34.46 2.20
C SER A 4 -3.36 33.00 1.75
N SER A 5 -2.67 32.60 0.68
CA SER A 5 -2.62 31.19 0.26
C SER A 5 -1.96 30.32 1.34
N PRO A 6 -2.64 29.30 1.89
CA PRO A 6 -2.08 28.45 2.94
C PRO A 6 -0.89 27.64 2.40
N ALA A 7 0.00 27.17 3.28
CA ALA A 7 1.06 26.24 2.84
C ALA A 7 0.46 24.88 2.42
N VAL A 8 -0.46 24.36 3.21
CA VAL A 8 -1.15 23.08 2.98
C VAL A 8 -2.67 23.25 2.95
N LEU A 9 -3.34 22.52 2.08
CA LEU A 9 -4.80 22.38 2.07
C LEU A 9 -5.17 20.92 2.37
N LEU A 10 -6.03 20.70 3.36
CA LEU A 10 -6.56 19.40 3.73
C LEU A 10 -8.06 19.34 3.42
N LEU A 11 -8.48 18.47 2.48
CA LEU A 11 -9.86 18.27 2.06
C LEU A 11 -10.39 16.93 2.58
N ASP A 12 -11.22 16.99 3.62
CA ASP A 12 -11.54 15.84 4.45
C ASP A 12 -13.04 15.60 4.51
N ASP A 13 -13.48 14.38 4.22
CA ASP A 13 -14.86 13.92 4.45
C ASP A 13 -15.07 13.22 5.79
N GLY A 14 -14.02 13.15 6.62
CA GLY A 14 -14.00 12.48 7.92
C GLY A 14 -12.95 11.36 7.99
N GLU A 15 -12.31 10.99 6.88
CA GLU A 15 -11.34 9.89 6.80
C GLU A 15 -9.89 10.30 7.05
N LEU A 16 -9.58 11.62 7.07
CA LEU A 16 -8.21 12.13 7.15
C LEU A 16 -7.74 12.52 8.55
N GLY A 17 -8.31 11.90 9.60
CA GLY A 17 -7.96 12.21 10.99
C GLY A 17 -6.46 12.10 11.29
N GLU A 18 -5.79 11.06 10.77
CA GLU A 18 -4.35 10.86 10.96
C GLU A 18 -3.50 11.92 10.25
N ALA A 19 -3.86 12.29 9.01
CA ALA A 19 -3.15 13.32 8.26
C ALA A 19 -3.30 14.70 8.93
N ARG A 20 -4.49 15.00 9.44
CA ARG A 20 -4.73 16.22 10.23
C ARG A 20 -3.86 16.26 11.48
N ALA A 21 -3.89 15.21 12.30
CA ALA A 21 -3.12 15.14 13.53
C ALA A 21 -1.61 15.30 13.26
N LEU A 22 -1.12 14.68 12.19
CA LEU A 22 0.26 14.84 11.74
C LEU A 22 0.60 16.29 11.34
N LEU A 23 -0.27 16.99 10.60
CA LEU A 23 -0.02 18.38 10.20
C LEU A 23 -0.01 19.33 11.42
N GLU A 24 -0.89 19.09 12.39
CA GLU A 24 -0.91 19.80 13.68
C GLU A 24 0.39 19.56 14.46
N GLU A 25 0.83 18.29 14.56
CA GLU A 25 2.08 17.90 15.22
C GLU A 25 3.32 18.53 14.58
N LEU A 26 3.34 18.61 13.24
CA LEU A 26 4.43 19.25 12.50
C LEU A 26 4.41 20.79 12.62
N GLY A 27 3.39 21.39 13.23
CA GLY A 27 3.22 22.84 13.32
C GLY A 27 3.14 23.51 11.95
N THR A 28 2.61 22.80 10.95
CA THR A 28 2.54 23.30 9.57
C THR A 28 1.33 24.22 9.42
N ASP A 29 1.47 25.32 8.68
CA ASP A 29 0.34 26.19 8.31
C ASP A 29 -0.57 25.46 7.32
N PHE A 30 -1.79 25.09 7.75
CA PHE A 30 -2.75 24.41 6.90
C PHE A 30 -4.18 24.90 7.10
N VAL A 31 -4.96 24.82 6.02
CA VAL A 31 -6.41 25.02 6.06
C VAL A 31 -7.09 23.65 5.96
N HIS A 32 -7.97 23.35 6.92
CA HIS A 32 -8.77 22.14 6.93
C HIS A 32 -10.20 22.45 6.50
N LEU A 33 -10.61 21.89 5.35
CA LEU A 33 -11.99 21.97 4.88
C LEU A 33 -12.64 20.60 5.05
N ARG A 34 -13.59 20.53 6.00
CA ARG A 34 -14.34 19.32 6.29
C ARG A 34 -15.70 19.33 5.62
N GLY A 35 -16.10 18.18 5.06
CA GLY A 35 -17.41 17.97 4.45
C GLY A 35 -17.48 18.34 2.96
N GLN A 36 -18.68 18.26 2.40
CA GLN A 36 -18.88 18.48 0.97
C GLN A 36 -18.94 19.98 0.58
N SER A 37 -19.41 20.82 1.51
CA SER A 37 -19.62 22.25 1.30
C SER A 37 -18.42 23.07 1.78
N GLY A 38 -17.35 23.07 0.99
CA GLY A 38 -16.25 24.02 1.18
C GLY A 38 -16.64 25.41 0.65
N PRO A 39 -15.99 26.49 1.12
CA PRO A 39 -16.13 27.80 0.51
C PRO A 39 -15.70 27.73 -0.96
N ALA A 40 -16.56 28.19 -1.86
CA ALA A 40 -16.19 28.45 -3.26
C ALA A 40 -15.79 29.93 -3.38
N PRO A 41 -14.59 30.26 -3.90
CA PRO A 41 -13.56 29.36 -4.43
C PRO A 41 -12.68 28.72 -3.33
N LEU A 42 -12.16 27.52 -3.61
CA LEU A 42 -11.21 26.84 -2.73
C LEU A 42 -9.88 27.61 -2.67
N PRO A 43 -9.28 27.78 -1.48
CA PRO A 43 -7.99 28.43 -1.34
C PRO A 43 -6.90 27.56 -1.97
N LEU A 44 -5.93 28.17 -2.67
CA LEU A 44 -4.85 27.41 -3.30
C LEU A 44 -3.69 27.17 -2.35
N PRO A 45 -3.30 25.90 -2.10
CA PRO A 45 -2.13 25.62 -1.29
C PRO A 45 -0.86 26.05 -2.04
N ARG A 46 0.17 26.42 -1.28
CA ARG A 46 1.48 26.75 -1.86
C ARG A 46 2.35 25.51 -2.07
N VAL A 47 2.14 24.45 -1.28
CA VAL A 47 3.10 23.34 -1.17
C VAL A 47 2.44 21.97 -1.30
N LEU A 48 1.35 21.73 -0.57
CA LEU A 48 0.74 20.40 -0.48
C LEU A 48 -0.78 20.48 -0.43
N LEU A 49 -1.44 19.65 -1.21
CA LEU A 49 -2.85 19.31 -1.10
C LEU A 49 -2.94 17.87 -0.57
N ILE A 50 -3.74 17.63 0.46
CA ILE A 50 -4.11 16.29 0.90
C ILE A 50 -5.64 16.19 0.83
N ALA A 51 -6.17 15.14 0.18
CA ALA A 51 -7.60 14.94 0.02
C ALA A 51 -8.00 13.49 0.33
N SER A 52 -9.24 13.29 0.80
CA SER A 52 -9.84 11.96 0.80
C SER A 52 -10.20 11.57 -0.63
N ALA A 53 -10.35 10.27 -0.90
CA ALA A 53 -10.71 9.78 -2.23
C ALA A 53 -11.97 10.47 -2.79
N ARG A 54 -13.02 10.59 -1.98
CA ARG A 54 -14.28 11.21 -2.40
C ARG A 54 -14.12 12.69 -2.74
N ARG A 55 -13.35 13.45 -1.95
CA ARG A 55 -13.09 14.87 -2.21
C ARG A 55 -12.22 15.06 -3.44
N ALA A 56 -11.23 14.19 -3.63
CA ALA A 56 -10.36 14.21 -4.80
C ALA A 56 -11.13 13.90 -6.10
N VAL A 57 -12.02 12.91 -6.07
CA VAL A 57 -12.90 12.58 -7.21
C VAL A 57 -13.86 13.72 -7.54
N ALA A 58 -14.47 14.36 -6.54
CA ALA A 58 -15.36 15.51 -6.78
C ALA A 58 -14.62 16.65 -7.48
N LEU A 59 -13.38 16.94 -7.07
CA LEU A 59 -12.51 17.92 -7.73
C LEU A 59 -12.16 17.53 -9.17
N ALA A 60 -11.86 16.25 -9.40
CA ALA A 60 -11.59 15.74 -10.74
C ALA A 60 -12.83 15.84 -11.65
N GLN A 61 -14.03 15.59 -11.13
CA GLN A 61 -15.28 15.70 -11.89
C GLN A 61 -15.65 17.15 -12.22
N GLU A 62 -15.43 18.09 -11.29
CA GLU A 62 -15.59 19.52 -11.55
C GLU A 62 -14.69 20.00 -12.70
N LYS A 63 -13.50 19.40 -12.87
CA LYS A 63 -12.61 19.65 -14.01
C LYS A 63 -13.16 19.14 -15.34
N SER A 64 -13.81 17.98 -15.34
CA SER A 64 -14.35 17.35 -16.56
C SER A 64 -15.71 17.91 -16.99
N ALA A 65 -16.39 18.68 -16.13
CA ALA A 65 -17.64 19.33 -16.49
C ALA A 65 -17.40 20.29 -17.67
N PRO A 66 -18.21 20.23 -18.75
CA PRO A 66 -18.08 21.10 -19.91
C PRO A 66 -18.39 22.56 -19.50
N GLY A 67 -17.36 23.27 -19.04
CA GLY A 67 -17.42 24.70 -18.81
C GLY A 67 -17.66 25.46 -20.11
N PRO A 68 -18.22 26.69 -20.04
CA PRO A 68 -18.46 27.51 -21.22
C PRO A 68 -17.17 27.65 -22.04
N ARG A 69 -17.25 27.28 -23.33
CA ARG A 69 -16.17 27.08 -24.33
C ARG A 69 -15.30 28.31 -24.66
N SER A 70 -15.08 29.23 -23.74
CA SER A 70 -14.38 30.49 -23.98
C SER A 70 -13.39 30.79 -22.86
N GLY A 71 -12.16 30.30 -23.02
CA GLY A 71 -10.97 30.83 -22.33
C GLY A 71 -10.96 30.76 -20.81
N SER A 72 -11.80 29.92 -20.19
CA SER A 72 -11.84 29.78 -18.73
C SER A 72 -10.52 29.20 -18.21
N PRO A 73 -10.02 29.73 -17.08
CA PRO A 73 -8.62 29.66 -16.71
C PRO A 73 -8.22 28.22 -16.43
N LEU A 74 -6.95 27.94 -16.75
CA LEU A 74 -6.17 26.85 -16.18
C LEU A 74 -6.65 26.52 -14.77
N HIS A 75 -6.81 25.22 -14.51
CA HIS A 75 -7.21 24.69 -13.22
C HIS A 75 -6.57 25.52 -12.11
N PRO A 76 -7.24 25.83 -10.99
CA PRO A 76 -6.66 26.64 -9.94
C PRO A 76 -5.22 26.20 -9.57
N TRP A 77 -4.94 24.89 -9.64
CA TRP A 77 -3.60 24.32 -9.42
C TRP A 77 -2.61 24.54 -10.58
N ASP A 78 -3.07 24.53 -11.83
CA ASP A 78 -2.27 24.84 -13.02
C ASP A 78 -1.99 26.35 -13.11
N ALA A 79 -2.96 27.19 -12.76
CA ALA A 79 -2.81 28.64 -12.67
C ALA A 79 -1.79 29.05 -11.59
N ALA A 80 -1.75 28.32 -10.46
CA ALA A 80 -0.73 28.51 -9.43
C ALA A 80 0.69 28.21 -9.92
N ALA A 81 0.84 27.30 -10.90
CA ALA A 81 2.12 26.98 -11.51
C ALA A 81 2.57 28.04 -12.53
N GLN A 82 1.64 28.65 -13.28
CA GLN A 82 1.98 29.62 -14.34
C GLN A 82 2.27 31.04 -13.85
N GLY A 83 1.66 31.48 -12.74
CA GLY A 83 1.81 32.85 -12.23
C GLY A 83 3.09 33.11 -11.42
N ARG A 84 3.90 32.09 -11.13
CA ARG A 84 5.11 32.21 -10.31
C ARG A 84 6.30 31.84 -11.17
N GLY A 85 7.12 32.82 -11.56
CA GLY A 85 8.17 32.73 -12.58
C GLY A 85 9.27 31.66 -12.43
N GLU A 86 9.13 30.70 -11.52
CA GLU A 86 9.94 29.47 -11.39
C GLU A 86 9.21 28.40 -10.51
N GLY A 87 7.89 28.53 -10.36
CA GLY A 87 7.10 27.97 -9.26
C GLY A 87 6.76 26.49 -9.42
N ARG A 88 7.39 25.65 -8.61
CA ARG A 88 7.01 24.24 -8.43
C ARG A 88 5.53 24.14 -8.01
N ARG A 89 4.73 23.38 -8.76
CA ARG A 89 3.33 23.08 -8.40
C ARG A 89 3.25 22.43 -7.02
N PRO A 90 2.21 22.70 -6.22
CA PRO A 90 1.94 21.94 -5.01
C PRO A 90 1.85 20.44 -5.32
N VAL A 91 2.33 19.59 -4.41
CA VAL A 91 2.10 18.15 -4.49
C VAL A 91 0.66 17.86 -4.09
N ALA A 92 -0.08 17.10 -4.88
CA ALA A 92 -1.46 16.70 -4.60
C ALA A 92 -1.53 15.23 -4.19
N MET A 93 -1.89 14.97 -2.94
CA MET A 93 -1.93 13.65 -2.32
C MET A 93 -3.37 13.24 -2.00
N VAL A 94 -3.69 11.98 -2.25
CA VAL A 94 -4.96 11.34 -1.93
C VAL A 94 -4.69 10.24 -0.92
N ILE A 95 -5.53 10.15 0.10
CA ILE A 95 -5.56 9.02 1.03
C ILE A 95 -6.91 8.33 0.85
N ALA A 96 -6.88 7.03 0.57
CA ALA A 96 -8.05 6.24 0.21
C ALA A 96 -8.04 4.89 0.92
N SER A 97 -9.20 4.43 1.39
CA SER A 97 -9.40 3.06 1.89
C SER A 97 -9.42 2.01 0.76
N GLU A 98 -9.91 2.42 -0.41
CA GLU A 98 -10.01 1.60 -1.60
C GLU A 98 -9.00 2.04 -2.66
N ASP A 99 -8.68 1.11 -3.54
CA ASP A 99 -7.75 1.30 -4.64
C ASP A 99 -8.21 0.49 -5.83
N SER A 100 -8.82 1.17 -6.80
CA SER A 100 -9.31 0.58 -8.03
C SER A 100 -8.68 1.26 -9.24
N PRO A 101 -8.52 0.55 -10.38
CA PRO A 101 -8.02 1.17 -11.62
C PRO A 101 -8.83 2.40 -12.03
N THR A 102 -10.16 2.35 -11.90
CA THR A 102 -11.07 3.47 -12.19
C THR A 102 -10.76 4.68 -11.32
N LEU A 103 -10.61 4.49 -10.00
CA LEU A 103 -10.27 5.57 -9.08
C LEU A 103 -8.92 6.19 -9.47
N ARG A 104 -7.89 5.38 -9.73
CA ARG A 104 -6.57 5.87 -10.16
C ARG A 104 -6.65 6.69 -11.45
N GLY A 105 -7.42 6.22 -12.43
CA GLY A 105 -7.67 6.94 -13.69
C GLY A 105 -8.27 8.33 -13.42
N MET A 106 -9.36 8.38 -12.64
CA MET A 106 -10.00 9.65 -12.28
C MET A 106 -9.08 10.60 -11.50
N LEU A 107 -8.29 10.09 -10.55
CA LEU A 107 -7.36 10.89 -9.77
C LEU A 107 -6.23 11.46 -10.63
N ARG A 108 -5.72 10.69 -11.59
CA ARG A 108 -4.71 11.14 -12.54
C ARG A 108 -5.26 12.21 -13.48
N GLU A 109 -6.44 11.98 -14.05
CA GLU A 109 -7.14 13.00 -14.84
C GLU A 109 -7.39 14.26 -14.01
N GLY A 110 -7.67 14.11 -12.72
CA GLY A 110 -7.78 15.19 -11.74
C GLY A 110 -6.46 15.91 -11.42
N GLY A 111 -5.31 15.38 -11.83
CA GLY A 111 -3.99 15.97 -11.60
C GLY A 111 -3.42 15.71 -10.21
N PHE A 112 -3.86 14.64 -9.53
CA PHE A 112 -3.25 14.22 -8.27
C PHE A 112 -1.88 13.59 -8.53
N ASP A 113 -0.93 13.86 -7.63
CA ASP A 113 0.45 13.37 -7.67
C ASP A 113 0.67 12.15 -6.80
N VAL A 114 -0.14 11.87 -5.78
CA VAL A 114 0.12 10.75 -4.85
C VAL A 114 -1.17 10.04 -4.45
N LEU A 115 -1.21 8.71 -4.45
CA LEU A 115 -2.26 7.90 -3.82
C LEU A 115 -1.68 7.07 -2.66
N LEU A 116 -2.30 7.15 -1.49
CA LEU A 116 -1.96 6.39 -0.30
C LEU A 116 -3.14 5.52 0.13
N ARG A 117 -2.89 4.21 0.24
CA ARG A 117 -3.88 3.26 0.71
C ARG A 117 -3.92 3.21 2.23
N GLN A 118 -5.12 3.25 2.79
CA GLN A 118 -5.36 2.95 4.19
C GLN A 118 -5.47 1.44 4.42
N PRO A 119 -5.02 0.94 5.59
CA PRO A 119 -4.32 1.69 6.64
C PRO A 119 -2.90 2.07 6.22
N VAL A 120 -2.51 3.32 6.45
CA VAL A 120 -1.15 3.82 6.18
C VAL A 120 -0.36 3.81 7.49
N HIS A 121 0.87 3.30 7.46
CA HIS A 121 1.70 3.38 8.66
C HIS A 121 2.03 4.85 8.96
N PRO A 122 1.85 5.34 10.21
CA PRO A 122 2.04 6.76 10.53
C PRO A 122 3.42 7.31 10.16
N THR A 123 4.47 6.50 10.34
CA THR A 123 5.83 6.87 9.93
C THR A 123 5.98 7.06 8.42
N VAL A 124 5.28 6.26 7.60
CA VAL A 124 5.31 6.39 6.14
C VAL A 124 4.58 7.67 5.72
N LEU A 125 3.38 7.91 6.25
CA LEU A 125 2.62 9.14 6.02
C LEU A 125 3.45 10.37 6.38
N ARG A 126 4.08 10.37 7.56
CA ARG A 126 4.98 11.44 8.01
C ARG A 126 6.13 11.69 7.04
N LEU A 127 6.82 10.64 6.59
CA LEU A 127 7.94 10.77 5.66
C LEU A 127 7.50 11.37 4.32
N LEU A 128 6.33 10.97 3.82
CA LEU A 128 5.77 11.48 2.56
C LEU A 128 5.35 12.95 2.68
N VAL A 129 4.67 13.31 3.77
CA VAL A 129 4.30 14.70 4.05
C VAL A 129 5.55 15.57 4.21
N LEU A 130 6.54 15.13 4.99
CA LEU A 130 7.81 15.86 5.13
C LEU A 130 8.54 16.01 3.79
N ARG A 131 8.54 14.99 2.94
CA ARG A 131 9.13 15.04 1.59
C ARG A 131 8.40 16.05 0.71
N ALA A 132 7.06 16.09 0.77
CA ALA A 132 6.27 17.04 0.00
C ALA A 132 6.47 18.49 0.51
N LEU A 133 6.62 18.68 1.82
CA LEU A 133 6.86 20.00 2.43
C LEU A 133 8.28 20.53 2.22
N TYR A 134 9.25 19.65 1.96
CA TYR A 134 10.65 20.03 1.82
C TYR A 134 10.92 20.77 0.50
N GLN A 135 11.26 22.06 0.60
CA GLN A 135 11.59 22.93 -0.54
C GLN A 135 13.10 23.17 -0.70
N GLY A 136 13.94 22.59 0.16
CA GLY A 136 15.38 22.78 0.12
C GLY A 136 16.09 21.94 -0.97
N PRO A 137 17.40 22.18 -1.20
CA PRO A 137 18.19 21.34 -2.08
C PRO A 137 18.30 19.93 -1.50
N GLU A 138 17.89 18.91 -2.27
CA GLU A 138 18.04 17.51 -1.88
C GLU A 138 19.54 17.20 -1.69
N LYS A 139 19.92 16.88 -0.45
CA LYS A 139 21.33 16.60 -0.10
C LYS A 139 21.74 15.17 -0.46
N ARG A 140 20.77 14.30 -0.73
CA ARG A 140 21.03 12.91 -1.10
C ARG A 140 21.42 12.84 -2.57
N ARG A 141 22.46 12.04 -2.85
CA ARG A 141 22.92 11.78 -4.22
C ARG A 141 22.01 10.79 -4.96
N GLU A 142 21.25 9.99 -4.22
CA GLU A 142 20.36 8.98 -4.76
C GLU A 142 18.92 9.23 -4.34
N GLU A 143 18.02 9.03 -5.30
CA GLU A 143 16.60 9.03 -5.05
C GLU A 143 16.21 7.87 -4.12
N ARG A 144 15.31 8.16 -3.18
CA ARG A 144 14.74 7.13 -2.31
C ARG A 144 13.26 6.98 -2.63
N LEU A 145 12.83 5.74 -2.78
CA LEU A 145 11.45 5.37 -2.86
C LEU A 145 10.92 5.17 -1.44
N ALA A 146 9.84 5.86 -1.09
CA ALA A 146 9.13 5.61 0.17
C ALA A 146 8.30 4.34 0.01
N LEU A 147 8.44 3.43 0.96
CA LEU A 147 7.77 2.13 0.95
C LEU A 147 7.03 1.92 2.27
N GLY A 148 6.13 0.95 2.31
CA GLY A 148 5.44 0.53 3.53
C GLY A 148 5.33 -0.99 3.65
N ASP A 149 6.34 -1.70 3.15
CA ASP A 149 6.32 -3.16 3.08
C ASP A 149 6.85 -3.79 4.36
N SER A 150 6.24 -4.91 4.77
CA SER A 150 6.81 -5.78 5.81
C SER A 150 7.95 -6.59 5.22
N VAL A 151 9.13 -6.51 5.84
CA VAL A 151 10.33 -7.25 5.42
C VAL A 151 10.87 -8.08 6.57
N VAL A 152 11.60 -9.13 6.20
CA VAL A 152 12.42 -9.90 7.12
C VAL A 152 13.84 -9.36 7.06
N TYR A 153 14.48 -9.23 8.23
CA TYR A 153 15.89 -8.89 8.29
C TYR A 153 16.60 -9.72 9.35
N ARG A 154 17.88 -9.96 9.15
CA ARG A 154 18.75 -10.70 10.05
C ARG A 154 19.83 -9.78 10.60
N ALA A 155 19.96 -9.71 11.91
CA ALA A 155 21.03 -9.00 12.61
C ALA A 155 21.77 -9.98 13.53
N GLY A 156 22.91 -10.48 13.07
CA GLY A 156 23.59 -11.62 13.70
C GLY A 156 22.82 -12.94 13.48
N PRO A 157 22.62 -13.79 14.50
CA PRO A 157 21.89 -15.05 14.35
C PRO A 157 20.36 -14.88 14.40
N LEU A 158 19.87 -13.69 14.74
CA LEU A 158 18.45 -13.45 14.98
C LEU A 158 17.77 -12.91 13.71
N GLU A 159 16.75 -13.63 13.29
CA GLU A 159 15.78 -13.17 12.29
C GLU A 159 14.69 -12.33 12.97
N ARG A 160 14.32 -11.22 12.32
CA ARG A 160 13.38 -10.23 12.83
C ARG A 160 12.52 -9.69 11.68
N ARG A 161 11.41 -9.06 12.04
CA ARG A 161 10.58 -8.30 11.10
C ARG A 161 10.69 -6.81 11.33
N ALA A 162 10.53 -6.06 10.24
CA ALA A 162 10.50 -4.62 10.24
C ALA A 162 9.60 -4.11 9.11
N LEU A 163 9.21 -2.84 9.22
CA LEU A 163 8.63 -2.08 8.13
C LEU A 163 9.74 -1.41 7.32
N LEU A 164 9.81 -1.68 6.03
CA LEU A 164 10.68 -0.97 5.08
C LEU A 164 10.02 0.37 4.72
N VAL A 165 10.63 1.47 5.16
CA VAL A 165 10.08 2.83 5.01
C VAL A 165 10.72 3.64 3.87
N ASP A 166 11.99 3.41 3.58
CA ASP A 166 12.63 3.97 2.38
C ASP A 166 13.62 2.98 1.76
N LEU A 167 13.73 2.96 0.43
CA LEU A 167 14.66 2.13 -0.34
C LEU A 167 15.33 2.96 -1.44
N SER A 168 16.63 2.75 -1.62
CA SER A 168 17.47 3.36 -2.66
C SER A 168 18.47 2.33 -3.18
N ARG A 169 19.31 2.70 -4.15
CA ARG A 169 20.33 1.79 -4.69
C ARG A 169 21.47 1.54 -3.69
N ALA A 170 21.76 2.52 -2.83
CA ALA A 170 22.83 2.45 -1.83
C ALA A 170 22.37 2.04 -0.43
N GLY A 171 21.07 1.92 -0.16
CA GLY A 171 20.61 1.57 1.18
C GLY A 171 19.11 1.63 1.38
N CYS A 172 18.70 1.34 2.61
CA CYS A 172 17.30 1.39 3.02
C CYS A 172 17.14 1.90 4.46
N ARG A 173 15.88 2.12 4.86
CA ARG A 173 15.51 2.39 6.24
C ARG A 173 14.41 1.46 6.69
N LEU A 174 14.60 0.89 7.88
CA LEU A 174 13.66 0.00 8.55
C LEU A 174 13.08 0.68 9.80
N ILE A 175 11.83 0.38 10.14
CA ILE A 175 11.25 0.60 11.46
C ILE A 175 11.07 -0.77 12.13
N SER A 176 11.68 -0.95 13.31
CA SER A 176 11.66 -2.22 14.02
C SER A 176 11.49 -2.00 15.52
N PRO A 177 10.81 -2.89 16.26
CA PRO A 177 10.78 -2.84 17.73
C PRO A 177 12.16 -3.13 18.37
N TYR A 178 13.15 -3.50 17.56
CA TYR A 178 14.48 -3.78 18.03
C TYR A 178 15.49 -2.87 17.34
N GLY A 179 16.27 -2.12 18.11
CA GLY A 179 17.40 -1.36 17.58
C GLY A 179 18.57 -2.25 17.14
N ALA A 180 19.51 -1.64 16.43
CA ALA A 180 20.78 -2.25 16.05
C ALA A 180 21.93 -1.26 16.28
N ARG A 181 23.12 -1.76 16.65
CA ARG A 181 24.28 -0.89 16.87
C ARG A 181 24.82 -0.40 15.53
N ARG A 182 25.35 0.82 15.51
CA ARG A 182 26.06 1.34 14.33
C ARG A 182 27.19 0.38 13.94
N GLY A 183 27.33 0.11 12.64
CA GLY A 183 28.31 -0.82 12.08
C GLY A 183 27.86 -2.29 12.07
N THR A 184 26.79 -2.66 12.77
CA THR A 184 26.25 -4.03 12.72
C THR A 184 25.88 -4.40 11.28
N ARG A 185 26.36 -5.56 10.82
CA ARG A 185 25.94 -6.15 9.53
C ARG A 185 24.50 -6.63 9.64
N ILE A 186 23.68 -6.25 8.67
CA ILE A 186 22.28 -6.66 8.53
C ILE A 186 22.09 -7.22 7.13
N ALA A 187 21.37 -8.33 7.04
CA ALA A 187 20.84 -8.82 5.76
C ALA A 187 19.32 -8.56 5.73
N VAL A 188 18.83 -7.91 4.68
CA VAL A 188 17.42 -7.57 4.48
C VAL A 188 16.88 -8.38 3.32
N GLU A 189 15.78 -9.08 3.52
CA GLU A 189 15.07 -9.81 2.47
C GLU A 189 13.94 -8.93 1.93
N LEU A 190 14.12 -8.47 0.70
CA LEU A 190 13.09 -7.72 -0.01
C LEU A 190 12.15 -8.67 -0.76
N PRO A 191 10.82 -8.46 -0.67
CA PRO A 191 9.87 -9.23 -1.48
C PRO A 191 10.11 -8.95 -2.96
N SER A 192 10.13 -10.01 -3.76
CA SER A 192 10.25 -9.95 -5.22
C SER A 192 8.96 -10.45 -5.84
N GLU A 193 8.55 -9.85 -6.95
CA GLU A 193 7.37 -10.30 -7.71
C GLU A 193 7.64 -11.65 -8.40
N ASP A 194 8.88 -11.86 -8.85
CA ASP A 194 9.35 -13.11 -9.49
C ASP A 194 9.49 -14.30 -8.50
N GLY A 195 8.91 -14.20 -7.30
CA GLY A 195 8.88 -15.25 -6.26
C GLY A 195 10.15 -15.41 -5.43
N ALA A 196 11.34 -15.18 -5.98
CA ALA A 196 12.61 -15.34 -5.25
C ALA A 196 13.01 -14.04 -4.51
N PRO A 197 13.11 -14.01 -3.17
CA PRO A 197 13.44 -12.80 -2.44
C PRO A 197 14.81 -12.23 -2.84
N LEU A 198 14.94 -10.90 -2.79
CA LEU A 198 16.22 -10.22 -3.02
C LEU A 198 16.88 -9.96 -1.67
N LEU A 199 17.93 -10.72 -1.36
CA LEU A 199 18.73 -10.55 -0.15
C LEU A 199 19.76 -9.43 -0.36
N LEU A 200 19.71 -8.40 0.49
CA LEU A 200 20.64 -7.27 0.48
C LEU A 200 21.37 -7.18 1.81
N GLU A 201 22.69 -7.24 1.76
CA GLU A 201 23.53 -7.08 2.94
C GLU A 201 24.02 -5.63 3.06
N GLY A 202 24.17 -5.17 4.30
CA GLY A 202 24.56 -3.81 4.60
C GLY A 202 24.99 -3.61 6.04
N HIS A 203 25.43 -2.38 6.36
CA HIS A 203 25.79 -1.97 7.70
C HIS A 203 24.84 -0.91 8.24
N VAL A 204 24.55 -0.99 9.53
CA VAL A 204 23.77 0.05 10.22
C VAL A 204 24.57 1.36 10.23
N LEU A 205 24.11 2.36 9.49
CA LEU A 205 24.64 3.72 9.55
C LEU A 205 24.21 4.43 10.83
N ARG A 206 22.94 4.25 11.21
CA ARG A 206 22.32 4.89 12.36
C ARG A 206 21.15 4.07 12.88
N SER A 207 20.93 4.17 14.18
CA SER A 207 19.75 3.65 14.86
C SER A 207 19.27 4.73 15.82
N ALA A 208 18.02 5.16 15.67
CA ALA A 208 17.44 6.21 16.51
C ALA A 208 15.98 5.86 16.79
N PRO A 209 15.39 6.31 17.91
CA PRO A 209 13.96 6.16 18.15
C PRO A 209 13.18 6.62 16.91
N ALA A 210 12.20 5.82 16.48
CA ALA A 210 11.28 6.22 15.45
C ALA A 210 10.41 7.34 16.04
N ARG A 211 10.85 8.60 15.91
CA ARG A 211 10.14 9.73 16.53
C ARG A 211 8.69 9.78 16.04
N GLU A 212 7.78 9.76 17.02
CA GLU A 212 6.34 10.06 17.05
C GLU A 212 5.48 9.56 15.89
N GLY A 213 4.53 8.68 16.24
CA GLY A 213 3.58 7.98 15.37
C GLY A 213 3.77 6.46 15.34
N ALA A 214 4.97 6.00 15.65
CA ALA A 214 5.31 4.60 15.92
C ALA A 214 5.18 4.31 17.41
N SER A 215 4.96 3.06 17.83
CA SER A 215 4.93 2.75 19.27
C SER A 215 6.23 3.22 19.93
N ASP A 216 6.19 3.68 21.20
CA ASP A 216 7.34 4.27 21.93
C ASP A 216 8.57 3.33 22.05
N ARG A 217 8.46 2.10 21.51
CA ARG A 217 9.47 1.06 21.48
C ARG A 217 10.10 0.86 20.10
N GLU A 218 9.63 1.54 19.08
CA GLU A 218 10.11 1.38 17.72
C GLU A 218 11.35 2.24 17.43
N VAL A 219 12.24 1.67 16.63
CA VAL A 219 13.54 2.23 16.29
C VAL A 219 13.67 2.27 14.78
N ALA A 220 14.05 3.44 14.27
CA ALA A 220 14.42 3.65 12.89
C ALA A 220 15.88 3.27 12.67
N ILE A 221 16.11 2.28 11.81
CA ILE A 221 17.43 1.75 11.46
C ILE A 221 17.74 2.16 10.03
N GLY A 222 18.76 2.99 9.83
CA GLY A 222 19.29 3.30 8.50
C GLY A 222 20.41 2.34 8.14
N ILE A 223 20.30 1.69 6.99
CA ILE A 223 21.22 0.68 6.48
C ILE A 223 21.84 1.20 5.19
N GLU A 224 23.16 1.13 5.09
CA GLU A 224 23.91 1.29 3.85
C GLU A 224 24.27 -0.10 3.32
N PHE A 225 23.96 -0.37 2.06
CA PHE A 225 24.27 -1.66 1.45
C PHE A 225 25.78 -1.83 1.25
N GLU A 226 26.27 -3.05 1.45
CA GLU A 226 27.60 -3.46 1.03
C GLU A 226 27.70 -3.42 -0.52
N ALA A 227 28.91 -3.60 -1.05
CA ALA A 227 29.10 -3.66 -2.49
C ALA A 227 28.26 -4.79 -3.13
N LEU A 228 27.15 -4.41 -3.75
CA LEU A 228 26.23 -5.36 -4.38
C LEU A 228 26.90 -6.04 -5.58
N SER A 229 26.65 -7.34 -5.73
CA SER A 229 26.98 -8.06 -6.95
C SER A 229 26.26 -7.42 -8.16
N PRO A 230 26.79 -7.54 -9.39
CA PRO A 230 26.14 -6.97 -10.58
C PRO A 230 24.68 -7.40 -10.73
N LEU A 231 24.39 -8.68 -10.48
CA LEU A 231 23.03 -9.22 -10.53
C LEU A 231 22.13 -8.66 -9.44
N ALA A 232 22.60 -8.57 -8.18
CA ALA A 232 21.80 -8.00 -7.09
C ALA A 232 21.51 -6.51 -7.33
N ARG A 233 22.48 -5.77 -7.87
CA ARG A 233 22.33 -4.37 -8.27
C ARG A 233 21.29 -4.21 -9.37
N GLU A 234 21.36 -5.02 -10.43
CA GLU A 234 20.39 -4.99 -11.52
C GLU A 234 18.98 -5.32 -11.02
N ARG A 235 18.82 -6.34 -10.17
CA ARG A 235 17.53 -6.69 -9.57
C ARG A 235 16.99 -5.57 -8.67
N LEU A 236 17.84 -4.94 -7.86
CA LEU A 236 17.43 -3.80 -7.03
C LEU A 236 17.03 -2.60 -7.89
N GLU A 237 17.77 -2.30 -8.95
CA GLU A 237 17.44 -1.23 -9.88
C GLU A 237 16.15 -1.50 -10.64
N ALA A 238 15.94 -2.73 -11.11
CA ALA A 238 14.70 -3.14 -11.74
C ALA A 238 13.53 -3.02 -10.76
N MET A 239 13.71 -3.43 -9.50
CA MET A 239 12.68 -3.29 -8.46
C MET A 239 12.36 -1.83 -8.16
N VAL A 240 13.37 -0.98 -7.91
CA VAL A 240 13.17 0.46 -7.64
C VAL A 240 12.56 1.14 -8.85
N ARG A 241 13.05 0.85 -10.06
CA ARG A 241 12.50 1.42 -11.30
C ARG A 241 11.09 0.93 -11.55
N ARG A 242 10.80 -0.37 -11.40
CA ARG A 242 9.45 -0.92 -11.58
C ARG A 242 8.48 -0.33 -10.59
N ARG A 243 8.86 -0.12 -9.33
CA ARG A 243 7.99 0.53 -8.36
C ARG A 243 7.87 2.04 -8.58
N ALA A 244 8.93 2.68 -9.04
CA ALA A 244 8.88 4.07 -9.48
C ALA A 244 8.04 4.23 -10.75
N LEU A 245 8.06 3.24 -11.65
CA LEU A 245 7.21 3.17 -12.85
C LEU A 245 5.80 2.74 -12.49
N ALA A 246 5.56 1.81 -11.57
CA ALA A 246 4.21 1.52 -11.08
C ALA A 246 3.62 2.75 -10.38
N ALA A 247 4.48 3.58 -9.76
CA ALA A 247 4.11 4.92 -9.35
C ALA A 247 3.81 5.85 -10.55
N GLN A 248 4.59 5.79 -11.63
CA GLN A 248 4.54 6.68 -12.81
C GLN A 248 3.76 6.16 -14.03
N SER A 249 3.20 4.96 -14.02
CA SER A 249 2.84 4.19 -15.22
C SER A 249 1.83 3.13 -14.83
N ALA A 250 0.74 3.56 -14.20
CA ALA A 250 -0.54 2.92 -14.43
C ALA A 250 -1.19 3.62 -15.63
N ASP A 251 -0.51 3.64 -16.79
CA ASP A 251 -1.24 3.84 -18.05
C ASP A 251 -2.46 2.93 -18.02
N PRO A 252 -3.64 3.39 -18.50
CA PRO A 252 -4.80 2.53 -18.54
C PRO A 252 -4.38 1.24 -19.24
N GLU A 253 -4.35 0.16 -18.46
CA GLU A 253 -4.39 -1.17 -19.04
C GLU A 253 -5.52 -1.11 -20.07
N PRO A 254 -5.23 -1.38 -21.36
CA PRO A 254 -6.19 -1.12 -22.42
C PRO A 254 -7.51 -1.70 -21.97
N GLU A 255 -8.55 -0.84 -21.90
CA GLU A 255 -9.87 -1.22 -21.40
C GLU A 255 -10.15 -2.65 -21.88
N PRO A 256 -10.24 -3.63 -20.97
CA PRO A 256 -10.53 -4.98 -21.39
C PRO A 256 -11.84 -4.87 -22.16
N GLN A 257 -11.75 -5.04 -23.49
CA GLN A 257 -12.92 -5.12 -24.35
C GLN A 257 -13.85 -6.09 -23.67
N GLU A 258 -15.01 -5.61 -23.18
CA GLU A 258 -15.97 -6.42 -22.45
C GLU A 258 -16.11 -7.74 -23.19
N PRO A 259 -15.53 -8.85 -22.67
CA PRO A 259 -15.76 -10.12 -23.31
C PRO A 259 -17.24 -10.39 -23.13
N ALA A 260 -17.94 -10.54 -24.26
CA ALA A 260 -19.36 -10.80 -24.33
C ALA A 260 -19.80 -11.71 -23.18
N ALA A 261 -20.62 -11.16 -22.28
CA ALA A 261 -21.20 -11.79 -21.08
C ALA A 261 -20.88 -13.29 -20.96
N GLY A 262 -19.73 -13.59 -20.35
CA GLY A 262 -19.36 -14.94 -19.98
C GLY A 262 -20.39 -15.53 -18.99
N PRO A 263 -20.48 -16.87 -18.89
CA PRO A 263 -21.60 -17.55 -18.25
C PRO A 263 -21.70 -17.17 -16.77
N SER A 264 -22.74 -16.39 -16.44
CA SER A 264 -23.38 -16.20 -15.12
C SER A 264 -22.52 -16.55 -13.90
N GLU A 265 -22.19 -15.53 -13.09
CA GLU A 265 -21.60 -15.63 -11.76
C GLU A 265 -22.04 -16.91 -11.02
N ARG A 266 -21.13 -17.90 -10.95
CA ARG A 266 -21.42 -19.21 -10.35
C ARG A 266 -21.21 -19.22 -8.83
N ARG A 267 -20.67 -18.14 -8.26
CA ARG A 267 -20.37 -18.06 -6.83
C ARG A 267 -21.66 -17.98 -6.03
N ARG A 268 -21.77 -18.86 -5.04
CA ARG A 268 -22.92 -18.90 -4.12
C ARG A 268 -22.73 -18.06 -2.86
N HIS A 269 -21.50 -17.64 -2.56
CA HIS A 269 -21.16 -16.95 -1.33
C HIS A 269 -20.19 -15.80 -1.59
N PRO A 270 -20.32 -14.68 -0.84
CA PRO A 270 -19.37 -13.57 -0.91
C PRO A 270 -17.98 -14.03 -0.45
N ARG A 271 -16.95 -13.39 -1.01
CA ARG A 271 -15.55 -13.59 -0.62
C ARG A 271 -14.96 -12.27 -0.16
N GLY A 272 -14.09 -12.35 0.83
CA GLY A 272 -13.32 -11.21 1.31
C GLY A 272 -11.81 -11.45 1.20
N SER A 273 -11.04 -10.38 1.07
CA SER A 273 -9.58 -10.46 0.98
C SER A 273 -9.01 -10.94 2.31
N TYR A 274 -8.17 -11.97 2.27
CA TYR A 274 -7.62 -12.62 3.46
C TYR A 274 -6.11 -12.89 3.33
N PRO A 275 -5.26 -11.83 3.27
CA PRO A 275 -3.81 -11.96 3.12
C PRO A 275 -3.12 -12.30 4.45
N ARG A 276 -3.60 -13.35 5.13
CA ARG A 276 -3.12 -13.78 6.45
C ARG A 276 -2.56 -15.19 6.40
N ARG A 277 -1.69 -15.49 7.35
CA ARG A 277 -1.11 -16.82 7.54
C ARG A 277 -2.19 -17.82 7.97
N VAL A 278 -2.17 -18.97 7.33
CA VAL A 278 -2.97 -20.14 7.69
C VAL A 278 -2.02 -21.28 7.99
N GLN A 279 -2.16 -21.89 9.16
CA GLN A 279 -1.29 -23.01 9.55
C GLN A 279 -1.98 -24.32 9.17
N VAL A 280 -1.27 -25.19 8.44
CA VAL A 280 -1.70 -26.56 8.18
C VAL A 280 -1.15 -27.43 9.30
N LEU A 281 -2.02 -28.25 9.89
CA LEU A 281 -1.72 -29.18 10.98
C LEU A 281 -1.71 -30.61 10.43
N GLU A 282 -0.52 -31.17 10.29
CA GLU A 282 -0.30 -32.56 9.88
C GLU A 282 0.13 -33.38 11.10
N ASP A 283 0.10 -34.71 10.99
CA ASP A 283 0.37 -35.58 12.14
C ASP A 283 1.82 -35.46 12.63
N GLU A 284 2.77 -35.14 11.74
CA GLU A 284 4.20 -35.07 12.07
C GLU A 284 4.79 -33.65 11.96
N ALA A 285 4.13 -32.72 11.26
CA ALA A 285 4.64 -31.38 11.01
C ALA A 285 3.53 -30.33 10.90
N SER A 286 3.89 -29.07 11.15
CA SER A 286 3.03 -27.94 10.80
C SER A 286 3.72 -27.08 9.75
N ARG A 287 2.97 -26.65 8.73
CA ARG A 287 3.45 -25.73 7.70
C ARG A 287 2.56 -24.50 7.62
N VAL A 288 3.14 -23.39 7.19
CA VAL A 288 2.43 -22.10 7.12
C VAL A 288 2.19 -21.75 5.65
N LEU A 289 0.93 -21.50 5.32
CA LEU A 289 0.46 -21.04 4.02
C LEU A 289 0.04 -19.57 4.10
N MET A 290 -0.06 -18.91 2.96
CA MET A 290 -0.58 -17.54 2.86
C MET A 290 -1.95 -17.56 2.18
N GLY A 291 -2.98 -17.05 2.88
CA GLY A 291 -4.29 -16.84 2.29
C GLY A 291 -4.29 -15.70 1.28
N ARG A 292 -5.21 -15.75 0.31
CA ARG A 292 -5.50 -14.66 -0.63
C ARG A 292 -6.89 -14.11 -0.40
N ASP A 293 -7.88 -14.99 -0.42
CA ASP A 293 -9.28 -14.70 -0.16
C ASP A 293 -9.93 -15.82 0.63
N LEU A 294 -10.99 -15.47 1.36
CA LEU A 294 -11.73 -16.35 2.24
C LEU A 294 -13.23 -16.18 2.00
N SER A 295 -13.94 -17.30 1.99
CA SER A 295 -15.40 -17.37 2.01
C SER A 295 -15.86 -18.32 3.11
N VAL A 296 -17.17 -18.41 3.32
CA VAL A 296 -17.75 -19.39 4.24
C VAL A 296 -17.58 -20.85 3.80
N SER A 297 -17.26 -21.09 2.53
CA SER A 297 -17.19 -22.43 1.93
C SER A 297 -15.79 -22.84 1.46
N GLY A 298 -14.83 -21.93 1.50
CA GLY A 298 -13.47 -22.23 1.07
C GLY A 298 -12.56 -21.03 1.11
N MET A 299 -11.34 -21.21 0.62
CA MET A 299 -10.35 -20.15 0.52
C MET A 299 -9.41 -20.36 -0.64
N ARG A 300 -8.75 -19.29 -1.09
CA ARG A 300 -7.58 -19.39 -1.97
C ARG A 300 -6.33 -19.07 -1.18
N ILE A 301 -5.25 -19.77 -1.52
CA ILE A 301 -3.93 -19.59 -0.93
C ILE A 301 -2.89 -19.41 -2.03
N ASP A 302 -1.73 -18.88 -1.66
CA ASP A 302 -0.57 -18.86 -2.55
C ASP A 302 -0.15 -20.28 -2.98
N PRO A 303 0.44 -20.43 -4.18
CA PRO A 303 1.03 -21.69 -4.61
C PRO A 303 2.01 -22.23 -3.55
N HIS A 304 1.94 -23.52 -3.25
CA HIS A 304 2.85 -24.15 -2.30
C HIS A 304 3.28 -25.54 -2.80
N PRO A 305 4.59 -25.83 -2.86
CA PRO A 305 5.07 -27.15 -3.25
C PRO A 305 4.59 -28.20 -2.24
N GLY A 306 3.97 -29.28 -2.73
CA GLY A 306 3.43 -30.34 -1.88
C GLY A 306 1.97 -30.15 -1.44
N LEU A 307 1.21 -29.29 -2.11
CA LEU A 307 -0.25 -29.34 -2.10
C LEU A 307 -0.76 -29.93 -3.41
N GLU A 308 -1.24 -31.16 -3.35
CA GLU A 308 -1.76 -31.88 -4.50
C GLU A 308 -3.28 -31.78 -4.57
N LEU A 309 -3.82 -31.89 -5.79
CA LEU A 309 -5.27 -31.92 -5.99
C LEU A 309 -5.88 -33.09 -5.21
N GLY A 310 -6.91 -32.81 -4.41
CA GLY A 310 -7.60 -33.79 -3.58
C GLY A 310 -7.01 -33.97 -2.18
N ALA A 311 -5.87 -33.36 -1.85
CA ALA A 311 -5.27 -33.45 -0.52
C ALA A 311 -6.22 -32.91 0.56
N ASP A 312 -6.31 -33.64 1.67
CA ASP A 312 -7.09 -33.27 2.85
C ASP A 312 -6.19 -32.57 3.88
N LEU A 313 -6.60 -31.37 4.29
CA LEU A 313 -5.83 -30.48 5.14
C LEU A 313 -6.63 -30.16 6.42
N ARG A 314 -5.94 -30.06 7.55
CA ARG A 314 -6.47 -29.40 8.76
C ARG A 314 -5.85 -28.02 8.85
N LEU A 315 -6.67 -26.98 8.78
CA LEU A 315 -6.26 -25.59 8.77
C LEU A 315 -6.58 -24.94 10.12
N ALA A 316 -5.63 -24.19 10.68
CA ALA A 316 -5.87 -23.26 11.77
C ALA A 316 -6.00 -21.83 11.20
N VAL A 317 -7.20 -21.25 11.31
CA VAL A 317 -7.55 -19.93 10.77
C VAL A 317 -7.73 -18.92 11.91
N TYR A 318 -7.13 -17.73 11.76
CA TYR A 318 -7.05 -16.70 12.79
C TYR A 318 -7.93 -15.49 12.44
N ALA A 319 -9.03 -15.29 13.18
CA ALA A 319 -9.90 -14.12 13.00
C ALA A 319 -9.25 -12.80 13.47
N GLY A 320 -8.27 -12.84 14.38
CA GLY A 320 -7.52 -11.67 14.85
C GLY A 320 -6.14 -12.01 15.44
N MET A 321 -5.31 -11.00 15.73
CA MET A 321 -3.93 -11.18 16.22
C MET A 321 -3.80 -11.82 17.62
N ARG A 322 -4.89 -11.94 18.37
CA ARG A 322 -4.90 -12.49 19.74
C ARG A 322 -6.03 -13.50 19.99
N GLU A 323 -6.75 -13.87 18.94
CA GLU A 323 -7.79 -14.88 19.06
C GLU A 323 -7.22 -16.27 18.89
N GLU A 324 -7.74 -17.22 19.65
CA GLU A 324 -7.44 -18.64 19.41
C GLU A 324 -7.90 -19.03 18.00
N PRO A 325 -7.06 -19.70 17.21
CA PRO A 325 -7.46 -20.13 15.89
C PRO A 325 -8.59 -21.15 16.00
N PHE A 326 -9.50 -21.16 15.02
CA PHE A 326 -10.43 -22.26 14.86
C PHE A 326 -9.93 -23.20 13.76
N LEU A 327 -10.25 -24.49 13.93
CA LEU A 327 -9.81 -25.55 13.05
C LEU A 327 -10.86 -25.84 11.98
N LEU A 328 -10.41 -25.89 10.73
CA LEU A 328 -11.22 -26.27 9.58
C LEU A 328 -10.61 -27.47 8.88
N ARG A 329 -11.44 -28.41 8.42
CA ARG A 329 -11.00 -29.39 7.43
C ARG A 329 -11.20 -28.79 6.05
N ALA A 330 -10.24 -29.01 5.16
CA ALA A 330 -10.31 -28.47 3.81
C ALA A 330 -9.73 -29.46 2.81
N LYS A 331 -10.31 -29.49 1.61
CA LYS A 331 -9.82 -30.30 0.49
C LYS A 331 -9.30 -29.42 -0.63
N VAL A 332 -8.14 -29.75 -1.18
CA VAL A 332 -7.62 -29.05 -2.36
C VAL A 332 -8.49 -29.40 -3.57
N VAL A 333 -9.22 -28.42 -4.10
CA VAL A 333 -10.14 -28.62 -5.25
C VAL A 333 -9.61 -28.04 -6.56
N ARG A 334 -8.54 -27.23 -6.50
CA ARG A 334 -7.79 -26.76 -7.66
C ARG A 334 -6.34 -26.49 -7.24
N ALA A 335 -5.38 -27.03 -7.98
CA ALA A 335 -3.96 -26.73 -7.84
C ALA A 335 -3.36 -26.61 -9.25
N GLY A 336 -2.64 -25.52 -9.52
CA GLY A 336 -1.94 -25.29 -10.77
C GLY A 336 -0.50 -24.85 -10.50
N PRO A 337 0.43 -25.04 -11.46
CA PRO A 337 1.85 -24.77 -11.24
C PRO A 337 2.15 -23.30 -10.94
N GLU A 338 1.34 -22.37 -11.44
CA GLU A 338 1.55 -20.92 -11.31
C GLU A 338 0.36 -20.20 -10.67
N GLY A 339 -0.74 -20.93 -10.40
CA GLY A 339 -1.99 -20.38 -9.92
C GLY A 339 -2.20 -20.59 -8.42
N ALA A 340 -2.98 -19.69 -7.80
CA ALA A 340 -3.45 -19.87 -6.43
C ALA A 340 -4.13 -21.24 -6.24
N VAL A 341 -3.84 -21.91 -5.14
CA VAL A 341 -4.47 -23.18 -4.79
C VAL A 341 -5.83 -22.88 -4.17
N ALA A 342 -6.89 -23.53 -4.65
CA ALA A 342 -8.24 -23.38 -4.10
C ALA A 342 -8.57 -24.53 -3.16
N LEU A 343 -8.99 -24.16 -1.95
CA LEU A 343 -9.40 -25.08 -0.90
C LEU A 343 -10.92 -24.96 -0.71
N ARG A 344 -11.59 -26.10 -0.56
CA ARG A 344 -13.00 -26.18 -0.15
C ARG A 344 -13.07 -26.68 1.28
N PHE A 345 -13.81 -26.00 2.14
CA PHE A 345 -14.00 -26.46 3.52
C PHE A 345 -14.97 -27.64 3.57
N GLU A 346 -14.68 -28.60 4.45
CA GLU A 346 -15.46 -29.82 4.65
C GLU A 346 -15.86 -29.94 6.12
N ASP A 347 -17.08 -30.41 6.37
CA ASP A 347 -17.64 -30.67 7.70
C ASP A 347 -17.43 -29.54 8.71
N VAL A 348 -17.65 -28.28 8.30
CA VAL A 348 -17.41 -27.11 9.15
C VAL A 348 -18.31 -27.15 10.38
N PRO A 349 -17.76 -27.27 11.61
CA PRO A 349 -18.58 -27.27 12.83
C PRO A 349 -19.38 -25.96 12.95
N GLU A 350 -20.58 -26.01 13.53
CA GLU A 350 -21.48 -24.85 13.61
C GLU A 350 -20.82 -23.62 14.27
N GLU A 351 -20.02 -23.84 15.31
CA GLU A 351 -19.26 -22.76 15.94
C GLU A 351 -18.20 -22.16 15.00
N ALA A 352 -17.46 -23.00 14.27
CA ALA A 352 -16.49 -22.54 13.28
C ALA A 352 -17.17 -21.83 12.12
N ALA A 353 -18.36 -22.27 11.69
CA ALA A 353 -19.16 -21.62 10.65
C ALA A 353 -19.56 -20.20 11.07
N ARG A 354 -20.07 -20.02 12.30
CA ARG A 354 -20.39 -18.69 12.84
C ARG A 354 -19.16 -17.77 12.90
N ARG A 355 -18.02 -18.28 13.35
CA ARG A 355 -16.75 -17.52 13.39
C ARG A 355 -16.26 -17.15 11.99
N LEU A 356 -16.41 -18.07 11.03
CA LEU A 356 -16.03 -17.86 9.64
C LEU A 356 -16.94 -16.83 8.95
N GLU A 357 -18.25 -16.89 9.17
CA GLU A 357 -19.21 -15.89 8.70
C GLU A 357 -18.89 -14.49 9.26
N ALA A 358 -18.66 -14.39 10.57
CA ALA A 358 -18.29 -13.13 11.20
C ALA A 358 -16.96 -12.58 10.66
N LEU A 359 -15.98 -13.47 10.45
CA LEU A 359 -14.70 -13.11 9.85
C LEU A 359 -14.89 -12.59 8.43
N VAL A 360 -15.55 -13.35 7.55
CA VAL A 360 -15.79 -12.98 6.14
C VAL A 360 -16.58 -11.70 6.02
N ALA A 361 -17.59 -11.48 6.87
CA ALA A 361 -18.35 -10.23 6.91
C ALA A 361 -17.52 -9.00 7.28
N ALA A 362 -16.43 -9.19 8.03
CA ALA A 362 -15.48 -8.14 8.39
C ALA A 362 -14.32 -7.98 7.39
N LEU A 363 -14.20 -8.86 6.39
CA LEU A 363 -13.17 -8.75 5.37
C LEU A 363 -13.57 -7.75 4.28
N PRO A 364 -12.61 -7.00 3.71
CA PRO A 364 -12.86 -6.18 2.54
C PRO A 364 -13.41 -7.05 1.40
N PRO A 365 -14.49 -6.64 0.70
CA PRO A 365 -15.05 -7.41 -0.40
C PRO A 365 -14.03 -7.61 -1.51
N VAL A 366 -14.02 -8.81 -2.13
CA VAL A 366 -13.22 -9.09 -3.32
C VAL A 366 -14.12 -8.95 -4.53
N GLU A 367 -13.93 -7.90 -5.32
CA GLU A 367 -14.51 -7.84 -6.66
C GLU A 367 -13.80 -8.84 -7.58
N SER A 368 -14.59 -9.69 -8.22
CA SER A 368 -14.11 -10.72 -9.12
C SER A 368 -13.76 -10.13 -10.48
N LEU A 369 -12.48 -9.86 -10.72
CA LEU A 369 -11.95 -9.66 -12.07
C LEU A 369 -11.37 -11.01 -12.50
N ASP A 370 -12.16 -11.84 -13.19
CA ASP A 370 -11.77 -13.22 -13.49
C ASP A 370 -10.53 -13.27 -14.41
N ASP A 371 -9.52 -13.98 -13.90
CA ASP A 371 -8.43 -14.68 -14.58
C ASP A 371 -7.57 -13.90 -15.61
N GLY A 372 -6.78 -12.95 -15.09
CA GLY A 372 -5.58 -12.40 -15.73
C GLY A 372 -4.60 -11.88 -14.67
N GLU A 373 -3.34 -12.28 -14.73
CA GLU A 373 -2.32 -12.09 -13.70
C GLU A 373 -1.98 -10.62 -13.40
N ALA A 374 -1.91 -10.25 -12.11
CA ALA A 374 -0.70 -9.74 -11.43
C ALA A 374 -1.06 -9.02 -10.10
N GLY A 375 -0.45 -9.48 -9.00
CA GLY A 375 -0.04 -8.58 -7.91
C GLY A 375 -1.08 -8.09 -6.89
N SER A 376 -1.69 -8.98 -6.11
CA SER A 376 -2.35 -8.60 -4.85
C SER A 376 -1.48 -8.99 -3.64
N LEU A 377 -0.40 -8.25 -3.44
CA LEU A 377 0.25 -8.13 -2.13
C LEU A 377 -0.03 -6.71 -1.63
N GLY A 378 -0.66 -6.59 -0.47
CA GLY A 378 -0.94 -5.32 0.20
C GLY A 378 0.35 -4.62 0.61
N ALA A 379 1.03 -4.02 -0.36
CA ALA A 379 2.01 -2.98 -0.18
C ALA A 379 1.24 -1.67 0.03
N VAL A 380 1.59 -0.92 1.08
CA VAL A 380 1.29 0.51 1.09
C VAL A 380 2.24 1.13 0.07
N VAL A 381 1.83 1.11 -1.20
CA VAL A 381 2.52 1.86 -2.25
C VAL A 381 2.07 3.30 -2.08
N ALA A 382 3.00 4.15 -1.66
CA ALA A 382 2.87 5.56 -1.95
C ALA A 382 3.12 5.73 -3.45
N GLU A 383 2.02 5.68 -4.20
CA GLU A 383 2.06 5.81 -5.65
C GLU A 383 2.21 7.29 -5.95
N ILE A 384 3.38 7.75 -6.44
CA ILE A 384 3.51 9.12 -6.95
C ILE A 384 3.05 9.14 -8.41
N LEU A 385 1.77 9.45 -8.65
CA LEU A 385 1.15 9.61 -9.96
C LEU A 385 1.97 10.58 -10.84
N PRO A 386 2.27 10.19 -12.09
CA PRO A 386 3.05 10.99 -13.03
C PRO A 386 2.22 12.16 -13.57
N ARG A 387 2.91 13.08 -14.25
CA ARG A 387 2.31 14.20 -14.98
C ARG A 387 1.64 13.78 -16.28
#